data_AF-A0A821NPD8-F1
#
_entry.id   AF-A0A821NPD8-F1
#
_cell.length_a   1.000
_cell.length_b   1.000
_cell.length_c   1.000
_cell.angle_alpha   90.00
_cell.angle_beta   90.00
_cell.angle_gamma   90.00
#
_symmetry.space_group_name_H-M   'P 1'
#
loop_
_entity.id
_entity.type
_entity.pdbx_description
1 polymer ?
#
loop_
_entity_poly.entity_id
_entity_poly.type
_entity_poly.pdbx_seq_one_letter_code
_entity_poly.pdbx_strand_id
1 'polypeptide(L)'
;MAYNKQYIRLQCDGFFDPFVVLNWGGIVFERNFQSKELSDIPHISDSASPLFNDLKQQPSILNYVDILHAGLRPELTIRSYAERYAAVTVFDNLINPIFDNITILYSASDGMNFSNVGSSVRLRNSVLAYNRGHGIVVTSRYGNVTLDNVHIHDNGGDGVHYTLNNTEWSVREQEESPQRLYKSFCETANTVEFPNYFTYRPSAAGTCCTQAFSSLYNTRLTVHFQSVFVGDYRTRFRVEIYDGKFDIMPLLANITFNRTLESLSSYSNELLVRLCHSCDNVRSRACWNQSDRIQLYVVNDI
;
A
#
# COMPACT_ATOMS: atom_id res chain seq x y z
N MET A 1 21.08 -6.96 -22.77
CA MET A 1 20.82 -7.85 -21.61
C MET A 1 19.39 -8.33 -21.72
N ALA A 2 19.19 -9.62 -21.99
CA ALA A 2 17.86 -10.20 -22.14
C ALA A 2 17.31 -10.55 -20.74
N TYR A 3 16.20 -9.94 -20.34
CA TYR A 3 15.45 -10.38 -19.17
C TYR A 3 14.80 -11.73 -19.49
N ASN A 4 15.17 -12.78 -18.75
CA ASN A 4 14.47 -14.06 -18.79
C ASN A 4 13.05 -13.86 -18.26
N LYS A 5 12.10 -13.61 -19.17
CA LYS A 5 10.67 -13.67 -18.85
C LYS A 5 10.30 -15.14 -18.68
N GLN A 6 10.04 -15.58 -17.45
CA GLN A 6 9.37 -16.85 -17.23
C GLN A 6 7.88 -16.65 -17.48
N TYR A 7 7.36 -17.29 -18.52
CA TYR A 7 5.94 -17.43 -18.74
C TYR A 7 5.48 -18.66 -17.97
N ILE A 8 4.91 -18.45 -16.79
CA ILE A 8 4.25 -19.53 -16.05
C ILE A 8 2.82 -19.61 -16.61
N ARG A 9 2.54 -20.65 -17.39
CA ARG A 9 1.19 -20.97 -17.84
C ARG A 9 0.56 -21.86 -16.78
N LEU A 10 -0.19 -21.28 -15.85
CA LEU A 10 -1.01 -22.05 -14.91
C LEU A 10 -2.30 -22.44 -15.62
N GLN A 11 -2.31 -23.63 -16.22
CA GLN A 11 -3.56 -24.27 -16.65
C GLN A 11 -4.08 -25.08 -15.47
N CYS A 12 -4.95 -24.47 -14.67
CA CYS A 12 -5.74 -25.19 -13.68
C CYS A 12 -6.87 -25.87 -14.45
N ASP A 13 -6.64 -27.09 -14.94
CA ASP A 13 -7.74 -27.92 -15.43
C ASP A 13 -8.65 -28.19 -14.22
N GLY A 14 -9.78 -27.48 -14.17
CA GLY A 14 -10.87 -27.81 -13.28
C GLY A 14 -11.26 -29.26 -13.53
N PHE A 15 -11.37 -30.05 -12.46
CA PHE A 15 -11.86 -31.42 -12.54
C PHE A 15 -13.24 -31.37 -13.21
N PHE A 16 -13.34 -31.79 -14.48
CA PHE A 16 -14.55 -31.74 -15.27
C PHE A 16 -15.57 -32.74 -14.71
N ASP A 17 -16.42 -32.28 -13.79
CA ASP A 17 -17.75 -32.84 -13.56
C ASP A 17 -18.78 -31.89 -14.21
N PRO A 18 -19.56 -32.33 -15.20
CA PRO A 18 -20.51 -31.48 -15.93
C PRO A 18 -21.62 -30.86 -15.06
N PHE A 19 -21.72 -31.21 -13.78
CA PHE A 19 -22.76 -30.68 -12.87
C PHE A 19 -22.22 -29.85 -11.69
N VAL A 20 -20.90 -29.71 -11.54
CA VAL A 20 -20.30 -28.92 -10.46
C VAL A 20 -19.19 -28.04 -11.04
N VAL A 21 -19.45 -26.74 -11.18
CA VAL A 21 -18.36 -25.78 -11.40
C VAL A 21 -17.50 -25.79 -10.15
N LEU A 22 -16.43 -26.58 -10.16
CA LEU A 22 -15.46 -26.63 -9.07
C LEU A 22 -14.60 -25.38 -9.18
N ASN A 23 -14.98 -24.34 -8.44
CA ASN A 23 -14.14 -23.16 -8.31
C ASN A 23 -12.79 -23.55 -7.66
N TRP A 24 -11.70 -22.96 -8.13
CA TRP A 24 -10.38 -23.15 -7.55
C TRP A 24 -10.02 -22.04 -6.55
N GLY A 25 -8.90 -22.18 -5.82
CA GLY A 25 -8.55 -21.35 -4.67
C GLY A 25 -8.25 -19.86 -4.93
N GLY A 26 -8.03 -19.47 -6.19
CA GLY A 26 -7.61 -18.11 -6.55
C GLY A 26 -6.11 -17.85 -6.33
N ILE A 27 -5.69 -16.63 -6.64
CA ILE A 27 -4.31 -16.15 -6.49
C ILE A 27 -4.19 -15.34 -5.20
N VAL A 28 -3.16 -15.63 -4.40
CA VAL A 28 -2.86 -14.87 -3.19
C VAL A 28 -1.49 -14.23 -3.31
N PHE A 29 -1.45 -12.91 -3.12
CA PHE A 29 -0.23 -12.14 -2.94
C PHE A 29 -0.01 -11.99 -1.44
N GLU A 30 1.03 -12.66 -0.95
CA GLU A 30 1.47 -12.62 0.44
C GLU A 30 3.00 -12.54 0.51
N ARG A 31 3.54 -12.02 1.62
CA ARG A 31 4.99 -12.05 1.83
C ARG A 31 5.44 -13.50 2.04
N ASN A 32 6.51 -13.89 1.36
CA ASN A 32 7.23 -15.12 1.69
C ASN A 32 7.93 -14.92 3.04
N PHE A 33 7.27 -15.30 4.13
CA PHE A 33 7.97 -15.57 5.36
C PHE A 33 8.71 -16.89 5.14
N GLN A 34 10.05 -16.90 5.23
CA GLN A 34 10.74 -18.15 5.49
C GLN A 34 10.14 -18.71 6.78
N SER A 35 9.24 -19.67 6.66
CA SER A 35 8.79 -20.50 7.76
C SER A 35 10.02 -21.25 8.23
N LYS A 36 10.70 -20.74 9.26
CA LYS A 36 11.59 -21.60 10.03
C LYS A 36 10.72 -22.70 10.60
N GLU A 37 11.19 -23.93 10.47
CA GLU A 37 10.92 -24.98 11.46
C GLU A 37 10.95 -24.34 12.85
N LEU A 38 9.76 -24.15 13.41
CA LEU A 38 9.53 -23.38 14.62
C LEU A 38 9.27 -24.36 15.76
N SER A 39 10.25 -25.24 16.02
CA SER A 39 10.22 -26.13 17.18
C SER A 39 11.39 -25.98 18.14
N ASP A 40 12.54 -25.38 17.78
CA ASP A 40 13.70 -25.41 18.69
C ASP A 40 14.64 -24.20 18.59
N ILE A 41 14.25 -23.01 19.06
CA ILE A 41 15.23 -22.05 19.62
C ILE A 41 14.62 -21.30 20.83
N PRO A 42 15.23 -21.40 22.03
CA PRO A 42 14.73 -20.79 23.26
C PRO A 42 15.01 -19.29 23.32
N HIS A 43 14.19 -18.61 24.12
CA HIS A 43 14.34 -17.23 24.62
C HIS A 43 15.72 -16.60 24.41
N ILE A 44 15.79 -15.57 23.56
CA ILE A 44 16.82 -14.53 23.66
C ILE A 44 16.14 -13.17 23.54
N SER A 45 15.87 -12.58 24.71
CA SER A 45 16.06 -11.16 24.91
C SER A 45 17.52 -10.86 24.56
N ASP A 46 17.78 -10.16 23.45
CA ASP A 46 18.94 -9.26 23.33
C ASP A 46 18.88 -8.50 21.99
N SER A 47 19.37 -7.27 22.10
CA SER A 47 19.48 -6.15 21.17
C SER A 47 20.20 -6.42 19.83
N ALA A 48 19.74 -7.41 19.06
CA ALA A 48 20.24 -7.65 17.70
C ALA A 48 19.19 -8.38 16.84
N SER A 49 18.01 -7.77 16.63
CA SER A 49 17.22 -8.16 15.47
C SER A 49 18.00 -7.75 14.21
N PRO A 50 18.25 -8.65 13.25
CA PRO A 50 18.86 -8.24 12.00
C PRO A 50 17.95 -7.19 11.37
N LEU A 51 18.48 -5.99 11.15
CA LEU A 51 17.85 -5.02 10.28
C LEU A 51 17.53 -5.75 8.98
N PHE A 52 16.25 -5.81 8.61
CA PHE A 52 15.81 -6.10 7.25
C PHE A 52 16.21 -4.92 6.37
N ASN A 53 17.51 -4.71 6.21
CA ASN A 53 18.09 -3.97 5.11
C ASN A 53 18.12 -4.93 3.91
N ASP A 54 17.78 -4.44 2.72
CA ASP A 54 17.71 -5.18 1.45
C ASP A 54 16.54 -6.14 1.28
N LEU A 55 15.36 -5.59 1.05
CA LEU A 55 14.50 -6.16 0.01
C LEU A 55 14.18 -5.07 -1.00
N LYS A 56 14.93 -5.07 -2.11
CA LYS A 56 14.46 -4.57 -3.40
C LYS A 56 13.19 -5.35 -3.78
N GLN A 57 12.06 -5.04 -3.16
CA GLN A 57 10.78 -5.62 -3.53
C GLN A 57 10.41 -5.04 -4.87
N GLN A 58 10.73 -5.79 -5.92
CA GLN A 58 10.13 -5.55 -7.22
C GLN A 58 8.60 -5.62 -7.04
N PRO A 59 7.84 -4.73 -7.69
CA PRO A 59 6.38 -4.79 -7.63
C PRO A 59 5.94 -6.18 -8.06
N SER A 60 4.97 -6.76 -7.36
CA SER A 60 4.34 -8.00 -7.79
C SER A 60 3.41 -7.68 -8.96
N ILE A 61 3.72 -8.18 -10.15
CA ILE A 61 3.00 -7.81 -11.37
C ILE A 61 2.18 -9.01 -11.86
N LEU A 62 0.92 -8.76 -12.20
CA LEU A 62 0.05 -9.72 -12.88
C LEU A 62 -0.60 -9.05 -14.09
N ASN A 63 -0.15 -9.44 -15.29
CA ASN A 63 -0.58 -8.81 -16.53
C ASN A 63 -1.03 -9.81 -17.60
N TYR A 64 -2.05 -9.46 -18.38
CA TYR A 64 -2.59 -10.29 -19.48
C TYR A 64 -3.06 -11.67 -19.01
N VAL A 65 -3.91 -11.69 -17.98
CA VAL A 65 -4.38 -12.94 -17.33
C VAL A 65 -5.89 -12.96 -17.22
N ASP A 66 -6.49 -14.07 -17.66
CA ASP A 66 -7.89 -14.38 -17.42
C ASP A 66 -8.01 -15.34 -16.24
N ILE A 67 -8.76 -14.93 -15.22
CA ILE A 67 -9.03 -15.66 -13.98
C ILE A 67 -10.50 -16.02 -13.98
N LEU A 68 -10.80 -17.28 -14.25
CA LEU A 68 -12.16 -17.79 -14.36
C LEU A 68 -12.43 -18.77 -13.22
N HIS A 69 -13.64 -18.74 -12.68
CA HIS A 69 -14.11 -19.72 -11.70
C HIS A 69 -13.17 -19.93 -10.51
N ALA A 70 -12.66 -18.84 -9.93
CA ALA A 70 -11.81 -18.88 -8.73
C ALA A 70 -12.62 -18.60 -7.44
N GLY A 71 -11.96 -18.59 -6.28
CA GLY A 71 -12.52 -18.15 -5.00
C GLY A 71 -13.06 -19.24 -4.06
N LEU A 72 -12.59 -20.49 -4.20
CA LEU A 72 -12.99 -21.59 -3.31
C LEU A 72 -11.79 -22.46 -2.91
N ARG A 73 -11.47 -22.52 -1.61
CA ARG A 73 -10.42 -23.39 -1.07
C ARG A 73 -11.01 -24.68 -0.51
N PRO A 74 -10.69 -25.86 -1.08
CA PRO A 74 -11.23 -27.13 -0.60
C PRO A 74 -10.66 -27.62 0.74
N GLU A 75 -9.49 -27.13 1.18
CA GLU A 75 -8.70 -27.76 2.24
C GLU A 75 -9.16 -27.56 3.71
N LEU A 76 -10.33 -26.97 3.99
CA LEU A 76 -10.84 -26.88 5.38
C LEU A 76 -12.14 -27.68 5.55
N THR A 77 -11.96 -29.00 5.66
CA THR A 77 -12.83 -30.01 6.31
C THR A 77 -14.34 -29.76 6.30
N ILE A 78 -15.06 -30.48 5.43
CA ILE A 78 -16.35 -31.23 5.52
C ILE A 78 -17.49 -30.79 6.50
N ARG A 79 -17.34 -29.82 7.41
CA ARG A 79 -18.39 -29.39 8.37
C ARG A 79 -18.48 -27.89 8.66
N SER A 80 -17.83 -27.03 7.90
CA SER A 80 -18.01 -25.58 8.02
C SER A 80 -17.92 -24.98 6.62
N TYR A 81 -18.85 -24.08 6.30
CA TYR A 81 -18.87 -23.25 5.09
C TYR A 81 -17.49 -23.10 4.48
N ALA A 82 -17.28 -23.63 3.26
CA ALA A 82 -16.04 -23.44 2.52
C ALA A 82 -15.64 -21.96 2.64
N GLU A 83 -14.47 -21.68 3.20
CA GLU A 83 -13.99 -20.31 3.32
C GLU A 83 -13.90 -19.73 1.91
N ARG A 84 -14.77 -18.75 1.65
CA ARG A 84 -14.85 -18.08 0.37
C ARG A 84 -13.73 -17.05 0.31
N TYR A 85 -12.79 -17.25 -0.61
CA TYR A 85 -11.74 -16.29 -0.90
C TYR A 85 -12.10 -15.51 -2.16
N ALA A 86 -11.57 -14.30 -2.30
CA ALA A 86 -11.65 -13.61 -3.57
C ALA A 86 -10.80 -14.33 -4.62
N ALA A 87 -11.11 -14.17 -5.91
CA ALA A 87 -10.33 -14.76 -6.98
C ALA A 87 -8.88 -14.27 -6.99
N VAL A 88 -8.66 -13.00 -6.64
CA VAL A 88 -7.34 -12.46 -6.31
C VAL A 88 -7.40 -11.83 -4.93
N THR A 89 -6.48 -12.21 -4.06
CA THR A 89 -6.37 -11.62 -2.73
C THR A 89 -4.98 -11.04 -2.51
N VAL A 90 -4.93 -9.81 -2.00
CA VAL A 90 -3.72 -9.16 -1.52
C VAL A 90 -3.88 -8.96 -0.04
N PHE A 91 -3.06 -9.66 0.74
CA PHE A 91 -2.92 -9.44 2.15
C PHE A 91 -1.55 -8.83 2.37
N ASP A 92 -1.46 -7.79 3.20
CA ASP A 92 -0.24 -7.13 3.70
C ASP A 92 -0.04 -5.69 3.21
N ASN A 93 0.53 -4.86 4.09
CA ASN A 93 0.72 -3.44 3.87
C ASN A 93 1.98 -3.09 3.07
N LEU A 94 2.88 -4.04 2.86
CA LEU A 94 4.17 -3.82 2.21
C LEU A 94 4.21 -4.30 0.75
N ILE A 95 3.19 -5.02 0.28
CA ILE A 95 3.10 -5.46 -1.11
C ILE A 95 2.52 -4.32 -1.95
N ASN A 96 3.21 -3.92 -3.02
CA ASN A 96 2.72 -2.95 -4.03
C ASN A 96 2.42 -3.70 -5.34
N PRO A 97 1.24 -4.32 -5.50
CA PRO A 97 0.94 -5.08 -6.70
C PRO A 97 0.46 -4.17 -7.84
N ILE A 98 0.84 -4.52 -9.06
CA ILE A 98 0.37 -3.90 -10.29
C ILE A 98 -0.37 -4.96 -11.10
N PHE A 99 -1.63 -4.65 -11.40
CA PHE A 99 -2.51 -5.46 -12.23
C PHE A 99 -2.82 -4.72 -13.51
N ASP A 100 -2.57 -5.32 -14.68
CA ASP A 100 -2.84 -4.69 -15.97
C ASP A 100 -3.39 -5.69 -16.99
N ASN A 101 -4.49 -5.34 -17.63
CA ASN A 101 -5.17 -6.18 -18.61
C ASN A 101 -5.51 -7.57 -18.05
N ILE A 102 -6.22 -7.60 -16.92
CA ILE A 102 -6.70 -8.84 -16.32
C ILE A 102 -8.23 -8.93 -16.35
N THR A 103 -8.72 -10.15 -16.54
CA THR A 103 -10.15 -10.45 -16.61
C THR A 103 -10.52 -11.39 -15.47
N ILE A 104 -11.43 -11.01 -14.59
CA ILE A 104 -11.91 -11.89 -13.51
C ILE A 104 -13.39 -12.15 -13.67
N LEU A 105 -13.75 -13.41 -13.93
CA LEU A 105 -15.14 -13.81 -14.19
C LEU A 105 -15.58 -15.02 -13.37
N TYR A 106 -16.86 -15.03 -13.00
CA TYR A 106 -17.55 -16.18 -12.43
C TYR A 106 -16.93 -16.75 -11.14
N SER A 107 -16.33 -15.87 -10.33
CA SER A 107 -15.75 -16.26 -9.04
C SER A 107 -16.83 -16.68 -8.04
N ALA A 108 -16.51 -17.64 -7.18
CA ALA A 108 -17.40 -18.15 -6.12
C ALA A 108 -17.67 -17.12 -5.00
N SER A 109 -16.86 -16.07 -4.95
CA SER A 109 -16.94 -14.94 -4.01
C SER A 109 -16.65 -13.63 -4.75
N ASP A 110 -15.96 -12.69 -4.11
CA ASP A 110 -15.51 -11.45 -4.70
C ASP A 110 -14.48 -11.67 -5.82
N GLY A 111 -14.40 -10.75 -6.78
CA GLY A 111 -13.37 -10.77 -7.82
C GLY A 111 -11.98 -10.46 -7.25
N MET A 112 -11.84 -9.37 -6.50
CA MET A 112 -10.61 -9.01 -5.81
C MET A 112 -10.86 -8.62 -4.36
N ASN A 113 -9.91 -8.94 -3.49
CA ASN A 113 -9.89 -8.45 -2.11
C ASN A 113 -8.51 -7.88 -1.75
N PHE A 114 -8.50 -6.59 -1.41
CA PHE A 114 -7.36 -5.84 -0.93
C PHE A 114 -7.52 -5.59 0.56
N SER A 115 -6.90 -6.43 1.37
CA SER A 115 -7.02 -6.40 2.83
C SER A 115 -5.71 -5.96 3.48
N ASN A 116 -5.80 -4.88 4.28
CA ASN A 116 -4.67 -4.25 4.97
C ASN A 116 -3.57 -3.73 4.04
N VAL A 117 -3.94 -3.30 2.83
CA VAL A 117 -2.99 -2.66 1.92
C VAL A 117 -2.59 -1.31 2.51
N GLY A 118 -1.29 -1.11 2.73
CA GLY A 118 -0.69 0.14 3.22
C GLY A 118 0.25 0.78 2.21
N SER A 119 0.18 0.30 0.97
CA SER A 119 0.95 0.75 -0.17
C SER A 119 -0.02 1.11 -1.33
N SER A 120 0.48 1.46 -2.52
CA SER A 120 -0.39 1.75 -3.67
C SER A 120 -0.66 0.48 -4.48
N VAL A 121 -1.93 0.08 -4.60
CA VAL A 121 -2.39 -0.96 -5.53
C VAL A 121 -2.86 -0.28 -6.82
N ARG A 122 -2.43 -0.81 -7.97
CA ARG A 122 -2.87 -0.32 -9.27
C ARG A 122 -3.57 -1.42 -10.06
N LEU A 123 -4.75 -1.12 -10.57
CA LEU A 123 -5.48 -1.96 -11.51
C LEU A 123 -5.81 -1.16 -12.76
N ARG A 124 -5.33 -1.63 -13.92
CA ARG A 124 -5.49 -0.96 -15.20
C ARG A 124 -6.10 -1.87 -16.27
N ASN A 125 -6.87 -1.31 -17.20
CA ASN A 125 -7.36 -2.00 -18.41
C ASN A 125 -8.07 -3.34 -18.16
N SER A 126 -8.80 -3.47 -17.06
CA SER A 126 -9.24 -4.77 -16.54
C SER A 126 -10.75 -4.92 -16.49
N VAL A 127 -11.24 -6.15 -16.50
CA VAL A 127 -12.66 -6.48 -16.44
C VAL A 127 -12.95 -7.38 -15.25
N LEU A 128 -13.92 -7.01 -14.40
CA LEU A 128 -14.37 -7.83 -13.27
C LEU A 128 -15.88 -7.98 -13.34
N ALA A 129 -16.35 -9.15 -13.76
CA ALA A 129 -17.77 -9.34 -14.01
C ALA A 129 -18.32 -10.71 -13.63
N TYR A 130 -19.62 -10.79 -13.38
CA TYR A 130 -20.32 -12.03 -13.08
C TYR A 130 -19.78 -12.80 -11.88
N ASN A 131 -19.09 -12.12 -10.94
CA ASN A 131 -18.61 -12.73 -9.71
C ASN A 131 -19.76 -12.82 -8.70
N ARG A 132 -19.79 -13.88 -7.88
CA ARG A 132 -20.90 -14.11 -6.94
C ARG A 132 -20.94 -13.07 -5.80
N GLY A 133 -19.78 -12.57 -5.41
CA GLY A 133 -19.63 -11.48 -4.43
C GLY A 133 -19.49 -10.12 -5.10
N HIS A 134 -18.73 -9.23 -4.48
CA HIS A 134 -18.36 -7.92 -5.00
C HIS A 134 -17.38 -8.02 -6.18
N GLY A 135 -17.26 -6.96 -6.98
CA GLY A 135 -16.17 -6.87 -7.96
C GLY A 135 -14.82 -6.74 -7.25
N ILE A 136 -14.66 -5.67 -6.46
CA ILE A 136 -13.46 -5.38 -5.68
C ILE A 136 -13.87 -5.04 -4.24
N VAL A 137 -13.23 -5.67 -3.26
CA VAL A 137 -13.30 -5.29 -1.85
C VAL A 137 -11.99 -4.64 -1.45
N VAL A 138 -12.06 -3.47 -0.83
CA VAL A 138 -10.91 -2.74 -0.31
C VAL A 138 -11.12 -2.49 1.17
N THR A 139 -10.30 -3.12 1.99
CA THR A 139 -10.21 -2.83 3.42
C THR A 139 -8.83 -2.26 3.70
N SER A 140 -8.75 -0.94 3.83
CA SER A 140 -7.46 -0.25 4.00
C SER A 140 -7.47 0.70 5.19
N ARG A 141 -6.29 0.89 5.79
CA ARG A 141 -6.05 1.93 6.79
C ARG A 141 -5.55 3.23 6.16
N TYR A 142 -4.60 3.10 5.21
CA TYR A 142 -3.87 4.25 4.64
C TYR A 142 -3.34 4.03 3.20
N GLY A 143 -3.76 2.97 2.53
CA GLY A 143 -3.34 2.62 1.17
C GLY A 143 -4.23 3.28 0.11
N ASN A 144 -3.67 3.40 -1.11
CA ASN A 144 -4.38 3.95 -2.27
C ASN A 144 -4.63 2.81 -3.28
N VAL A 145 -5.88 2.63 -3.69
CA VAL A 145 -6.24 1.73 -4.80
C VAL A 145 -6.60 2.60 -5.99
N THR A 146 -5.77 2.55 -7.03
CA THR A 146 -6.02 3.28 -8.28
C THR A 146 -6.62 2.33 -9.30
N LEU A 147 -7.82 2.67 -9.78
CA LEU A 147 -8.53 1.97 -10.85
C LEU A 147 -8.49 2.86 -12.10
N ASP A 148 -7.92 2.36 -13.19
CA ASP A 148 -7.80 3.09 -14.46
C ASP A 148 -8.30 2.23 -15.62
N ASN A 149 -9.27 2.72 -16.39
CA ASN A 149 -9.91 1.95 -17.46
C ASN A 149 -10.37 0.54 -17.01
N VAL A 150 -11.07 0.46 -15.87
CA VAL A 150 -11.57 -0.80 -15.30
C VAL A 150 -13.09 -0.90 -15.47
N HIS A 151 -13.55 -2.01 -16.04
CA HIS A 151 -14.98 -2.30 -16.21
C HIS A 151 -15.44 -3.30 -15.16
N ILE A 152 -16.35 -2.88 -14.28
CA ILE A 152 -16.89 -3.73 -13.20
C ILE A 152 -18.40 -3.78 -13.32
N HIS A 153 -18.97 -4.94 -13.63
CA HIS A 153 -20.40 -5.08 -13.90
C HIS A 153 -20.93 -6.48 -13.58
N ASP A 154 -22.25 -6.60 -13.41
CA ASP A 154 -22.96 -7.87 -13.23
C ASP A 154 -22.44 -8.78 -12.09
N ASN A 155 -21.79 -8.20 -11.09
CA ASN A 155 -21.39 -8.91 -9.88
C ASN A 155 -22.58 -9.02 -8.90
N GLY A 156 -22.60 -10.06 -8.06
CA GLY A 156 -23.69 -10.31 -7.11
C GLY A 156 -23.74 -9.29 -5.96
N GLY A 157 -22.60 -8.65 -5.65
CA GLY A 157 -22.49 -7.52 -4.73
C GLY A 157 -22.10 -6.21 -5.44
N ASP A 158 -21.68 -5.21 -4.66
CA ASP A 158 -21.15 -3.94 -5.17
C ASP A 158 -20.01 -4.12 -6.18
N GLY A 159 -19.91 -3.22 -7.16
CA GLY A 159 -18.75 -3.17 -8.04
C GLY A 159 -17.45 -2.92 -7.27
N VAL A 160 -17.43 -1.90 -6.42
CA VAL A 160 -16.32 -1.62 -5.50
C VAL A 160 -16.90 -1.39 -4.10
N HIS A 161 -16.44 -2.18 -3.14
CA HIS A 161 -16.79 -2.07 -1.73
C HIS A 161 -15.58 -1.60 -0.93
N TYR A 162 -15.59 -0.35 -0.44
CA TYR A 162 -14.50 0.23 0.34
C TYR A 162 -14.87 0.35 1.82
N THR A 163 -14.03 -0.21 2.69
CA THR A 163 -14.13 -0.08 4.15
C THR A 163 -12.84 0.49 4.71
N LEU A 164 -12.97 1.59 5.46
CA LEU A 164 -11.87 2.14 6.24
C LEU A 164 -11.66 1.29 7.50
N ASN A 165 -10.48 0.70 7.66
CA ASN A 165 -10.13 -0.03 8.87
C ASN A 165 -9.45 0.93 9.88
N ASN A 166 -10.19 1.35 10.91
CA ASN A 166 -9.73 2.28 11.93
C ASN A 166 -9.29 1.60 13.24
N THR A 167 -9.13 0.28 13.25
CA THR A 167 -8.74 -0.47 14.46
C THR A 167 -7.28 -0.20 14.84
N GLU A 168 -6.92 -0.35 16.11
CA GLU A 168 -5.52 -0.28 16.54
C GLU A 168 -4.69 -1.38 15.82
N TRP A 169 -3.39 -1.16 15.65
CA TRP A 169 -2.52 -2.21 15.09
C TRP A 169 -2.52 -3.41 16.02
N SER A 170 -2.72 -4.61 15.49
CA SER A 170 -2.43 -5.84 16.22
C SER A 170 -0.96 -5.85 16.63
N VAL A 171 -0.61 -6.55 17.71
CA VAL A 171 0.78 -6.64 18.20
C VAL A 171 1.73 -7.08 17.08
N ARG A 172 1.29 -8.00 16.21
CA ARG A 172 2.03 -8.43 15.02
C ARG A 172 2.23 -7.29 14.00
N GLU A 173 1.20 -6.51 13.71
CA GLU A 173 1.31 -5.32 12.85
C GLU A 173 2.13 -4.20 13.49
N GLN A 174 2.24 -4.13 14.82
CA GLN A 174 3.11 -3.20 15.53
C GLN A 174 4.58 -3.61 15.44
N GLU A 175 4.86 -4.91 15.58
CA GLU A 175 6.21 -5.48 15.46
C GLU A 175 6.72 -5.48 14.02
N GLU A 176 5.83 -5.70 13.05
CA GLU A 176 6.08 -5.66 11.60
C GLU A 176 5.77 -4.28 10.97
N SER A 177 5.51 -3.28 11.80
CA SER A 177 5.00 -1.97 11.39
C SER A 177 5.98 -1.22 10.49
N PRO A 178 5.46 -0.43 9.51
CA PRO A 178 6.22 0.64 8.87
C PRO A 178 6.91 1.59 9.86
N GLN A 179 6.53 1.61 11.15
CA GLN A 179 7.28 2.29 12.22
C GLN A 179 8.77 1.99 12.25
N ARG A 180 9.21 0.78 11.87
CA ARG A 180 10.65 0.45 11.74
C ARG A 180 11.24 0.90 10.40
N LEU A 181 10.41 1.12 9.38
CA LEU A 181 10.81 1.59 8.05
C LEU A 181 10.89 3.12 7.96
N TYR A 182 10.16 3.86 8.81
CA TYR A 182 10.18 5.32 8.75
C TYR A 182 11.52 5.88 9.21
N LYS A 183 12.19 6.53 8.27
CA LYS A 183 13.33 7.40 8.54
C LYS A 183 12.80 8.75 9.03
N SER A 184 13.62 9.50 9.76
CA SER A 184 13.29 10.89 10.07
C SER A 184 13.27 11.70 8.76
N PHE A 185 12.18 12.41 8.49
CA PHE A 185 12.07 13.28 7.31
C PHE A 185 13.06 14.45 7.34
N CYS A 186 13.48 14.84 8.54
CA CYS A 186 14.43 15.95 8.74
C CYS A 186 15.89 15.52 8.62
N GLU A 187 16.17 14.21 8.56
CA GLU A 187 17.52 13.70 8.39
C GLU A 187 17.80 13.45 6.91
N THR A 188 18.92 13.97 6.42
CA THR A 188 19.30 13.88 5.00
C THR A 188 19.51 12.42 4.59
N ALA A 189 18.63 11.88 3.76
CA ALA A 189 18.81 10.56 3.17
C ALA A 189 19.79 10.64 1.99
N ASN A 190 20.96 10.01 2.12
CA ASN A 190 22.01 10.02 1.08
C ASN A 190 21.73 9.06 -0.09
N THR A 191 20.79 8.11 0.08
CA THR A 191 20.33 7.19 -0.96
C THR A 191 18.83 6.93 -0.78
N VAL A 192 18.04 7.16 -1.83
CA VAL A 192 16.59 7.03 -1.82
C VAL A 192 16.19 5.88 -2.75
N GLU A 193 16.05 4.67 -2.21
CA GLU A 193 15.44 3.52 -2.92
C GLU A 193 13.92 3.48 -2.66
N PHE A 194 13.09 3.52 -3.70
CA PHE A 194 11.63 3.55 -3.53
C PHE A 194 11.01 2.15 -3.33
N PRO A 195 9.97 2.00 -2.48
CA PRO A 195 9.35 3.05 -1.66
C PRO A 195 10.20 3.47 -0.45
N ASN A 196 10.25 4.76 -0.14
CA ASN A 196 10.81 5.26 1.13
C ASN A 196 9.72 5.76 2.06
N TYR A 197 9.84 5.41 3.34
CA TYR A 197 8.93 5.81 4.39
C TYR A 197 9.61 6.88 5.26
N PHE A 198 8.91 7.98 5.52
CA PHE A 198 9.36 9.06 6.41
C PHE A 198 8.38 9.40 7.52
N THR A 199 8.91 9.69 8.70
CA THR A 199 8.18 10.34 9.78
C THR A 199 8.75 11.74 9.99
N TYR A 200 7.89 12.74 9.87
CA TYR A 200 8.18 14.10 10.26
C TYR A 200 7.63 14.34 11.68
N ARG A 201 8.54 14.61 12.62
CA ARG A 201 8.23 15.02 13.99
C ARG A 201 8.88 16.39 14.25
N PRO A 202 8.11 17.48 14.24
CA PRO A 202 8.66 18.80 14.54
C PRO A 202 9.17 18.84 15.98
N SER A 203 10.37 19.37 16.18
CA SER A 203 10.90 19.63 17.53
C SER A 203 10.20 20.81 18.21
N ALA A 204 9.67 21.75 17.42
CA ALA A 204 8.90 22.90 17.85
C ALA A 204 8.02 23.49 16.71
N ALA A 205 7.05 24.33 17.09
CA ALA A 205 6.35 25.18 16.13
C ALA A 205 7.31 26.12 15.40
N GLY A 206 7.18 26.19 14.07
CA GLY A 206 8.05 26.95 13.17
C GLY A 206 9.18 26.13 12.56
N THR A 207 9.38 24.87 12.97
CA THR A 207 10.36 23.99 12.33
C THR A 207 9.89 23.60 10.94
N CYS A 208 10.76 23.74 9.94
CA CYS A 208 10.54 23.25 8.59
C CYS A 208 11.66 22.29 8.19
N CYS A 209 11.31 21.20 7.53
CA CYS A 209 12.26 20.26 6.93
C CYS A 209 11.95 20.13 5.45
N THR A 210 12.99 20.00 4.63
CA THR A 210 12.88 19.90 3.19
C THR A 210 13.67 18.69 2.71
N GLN A 211 13.06 17.88 1.86
CA GLN A 211 13.70 16.70 1.28
C GLN A 211 13.43 16.64 -0.22
N ALA A 212 14.50 16.44 -0.99
CA ALA A 212 14.45 16.24 -2.42
C ALA A 212 14.55 14.74 -2.74
N PHE A 213 13.72 14.30 -3.68
CA PHE A 213 13.64 12.93 -4.15
C PHE A 213 13.89 12.90 -5.65
N SER A 214 14.48 11.81 -6.13
CA SER A 214 14.79 11.64 -7.55
C SER A 214 14.74 10.18 -7.92
N SER A 215 14.13 9.89 -9.06
CA SER A 215 13.97 8.55 -9.61
C SER A 215 14.63 8.43 -10.99
N LEU A 216 14.51 7.24 -11.57
CA LEU A 216 14.92 6.97 -12.94
C LEU A 216 14.14 7.84 -13.95
N TYR A 217 14.76 8.11 -15.09
CA TYR A 217 14.10 8.82 -16.19
C TYR A 217 12.81 8.08 -16.62
N ASN A 218 11.80 8.84 -17.05
CA ASN A 218 10.44 8.37 -17.43
C ASN A 218 9.62 7.72 -16.31
N THR A 219 9.94 8.03 -15.05
CA THR A 219 9.08 7.66 -13.93
C THR A 219 8.65 8.91 -13.17
N ARG A 220 7.54 8.82 -12.44
CA ARG A 220 6.99 9.90 -11.62
C ARG A 220 7.10 9.52 -10.16
N LEU A 221 7.17 10.51 -9.28
CA LEU A 221 7.22 10.31 -7.85
C LEU A 221 5.89 10.71 -7.25
N THR A 222 5.32 9.83 -6.43
CA THR A 222 4.09 10.13 -5.69
C THR A 222 4.35 10.09 -4.21
N VAL A 223 4.01 11.19 -3.53
CA VAL A 223 4.01 11.27 -2.06
C VAL A 223 2.63 10.90 -1.56
N HIS A 224 2.58 9.94 -0.65
CA HIS A 224 1.38 9.54 0.04
C HIS A 224 1.48 9.94 1.52
N PHE A 225 0.47 10.65 2.01
CA PHE A 225 0.35 11.00 3.43
C PHE A 225 -0.44 9.91 4.13
N GLN A 226 0.27 9.12 4.92
CA GLN A 226 -0.28 7.94 5.56
C GLN A 226 -1.08 8.34 6.80
N SER A 227 -0.44 9.03 7.73
CA SER A 227 -1.11 9.46 8.96
C SER A 227 -0.66 10.85 9.36
N VAL A 228 -1.57 11.60 9.95
CA VAL A 228 -1.30 12.92 10.50
C VAL A 228 -1.91 12.94 11.89
N PHE A 229 -1.05 13.15 12.87
CA PHE A 229 -1.46 13.29 14.26
C PHE A 229 -1.18 14.72 14.70
N VAL A 230 -2.24 15.37 15.21
CA VAL A 230 -2.20 16.71 15.75
C VAL A 230 -2.78 16.64 17.15
N GLY A 231 -1.96 16.96 18.15
CA GLY A 231 -2.31 16.88 19.57
C GLY A 231 -3.09 18.11 20.07
N ASP A 232 -2.93 19.28 19.45
CA ASP A 232 -3.66 20.50 19.79
C ASP A 232 -4.27 21.15 18.54
N TYR A 233 -5.54 21.56 18.62
CA TYR A 233 -6.26 22.18 17.49
C TYR A 233 -5.65 23.50 16.99
N ARG A 234 -4.73 24.12 17.74
CA ARG A 234 -4.01 25.35 17.38
C ARG A 234 -2.74 25.11 16.59
N THR A 235 -2.28 23.86 16.47
CA THR A 235 -1.17 23.52 15.60
C THR A 235 -1.67 23.04 14.24
N ARG A 236 -0.90 23.37 13.21
CA ARG A 236 -1.20 23.01 11.82
C ARG A 236 0.08 22.65 11.10
N PHE A 237 -0.02 21.71 10.18
CA PHE A 237 1.05 21.42 9.25
C PHE A 237 0.83 22.22 7.96
N ARG A 238 1.93 22.62 7.34
CA ARG A 238 1.96 23.14 5.97
C ARG A 238 2.87 22.25 5.15
N VAL A 239 2.37 21.78 4.01
CA VAL A 239 3.18 21.12 3.00
C VAL A 239 3.35 22.05 1.80
N GLU A 240 4.58 22.09 1.28
CA GLU A 240 4.89 22.64 -0.04
C GLU A 240 5.52 21.51 -0.86
N ILE A 241 4.97 21.23 -2.04
CA ILE A 241 5.44 20.19 -2.95
C ILE A 241 5.79 20.85 -4.28
N TYR A 242 7.00 20.61 -4.79
CA TYR A 242 7.48 21.15 -6.05
C TYR A 242 7.86 20.04 -7.03
N ASP A 243 7.59 20.26 -8.32
CA ASP A 243 7.95 19.37 -9.42
C ASP A 243 9.42 19.55 -9.83
N GLY A 244 10.33 19.04 -9.01
CA GLY A 244 11.77 19.12 -9.23
C GLY A 244 12.55 19.10 -7.92
N LYS A 245 13.88 19.27 -7.97
CA LYS A 245 14.76 19.24 -6.77
C LYS A 245 14.83 20.53 -5.95
N PHE A 246 14.31 21.63 -6.46
CA PHE A 246 14.53 22.97 -5.87
C PHE A 246 13.21 23.71 -5.72
N ASP A 247 13.15 24.64 -4.77
CA ASP A 247 11.95 25.43 -4.47
C ASP A 247 11.66 26.56 -5.47
N ILE A 248 12.54 26.71 -6.47
CA ILE A 248 12.31 27.52 -7.67
C ILE A 248 11.51 26.78 -8.76
N MET A 249 11.33 25.47 -8.61
CA MET A 249 10.61 24.64 -9.58
C MET A 249 9.09 24.86 -9.45
N PRO A 250 8.27 24.37 -10.42
CA PRO A 250 6.82 24.55 -10.36
C PRO A 250 6.23 23.99 -9.06
N LEU A 251 5.48 24.83 -8.34
CA LEU A 251 4.77 24.44 -7.13
C LEU A 251 3.54 23.59 -7.51
N LEU A 252 3.52 22.33 -7.08
CA LEU A 252 2.41 21.41 -7.26
C LEU A 252 1.33 21.61 -6.19
N ALA A 253 1.74 21.84 -4.95
CA ALA A 253 0.83 22.02 -3.83
C ALA A 253 1.43 22.93 -2.75
N ASN A 254 0.61 23.82 -2.20
CA ASN A 254 0.88 24.53 -0.95
C ASN A 254 -0.39 24.47 -0.08
N ILE A 255 -0.40 23.55 0.87
CA ILE A 255 -1.61 23.17 1.61
C ILE A 255 -1.31 23.22 3.10
N THR A 256 -2.20 23.88 3.84
CA THR A 256 -2.20 23.87 5.32
C THR A 256 -3.31 22.94 5.81
N PHE A 257 -2.98 22.01 6.69
CA PHE A 257 -3.90 20.97 7.15
C PHE A 257 -3.66 20.59 8.62
N ASN A 258 -4.69 20.03 9.26
CA ASN A 258 -4.65 19.49 10.62
C ASN A 258 -5.26 18.07 10.72
N ARG A 259 -5.63 17.48 9.57
CA ARG A 259 -6.14 16.12 9.44
C ARG A 259 -5.44 15.45 8.26
N THR A 260 -6.18 14.98 7.27
CA THR A 260 -5.66 14.22 6.15
C THR A 260 -5.28 15.11 4.98
N LEU A 261 -4.38 14.60 4.16
CA LEU A 261 -3.96 15.19 2.90
C LEU A 261 -3.95 14.08 1.85
N GLU A 262 -4.36 14.39 0.63
CA GLU A 262 -4.34 13.45 -0.48
C GLU A 262 -2.91 13.22 -1.00
N SER A 263 -2.69 12.11 -1.70
CA SER A 263 -1.42 11.86 -2.37
C SER A 263 -1.22 12.81 -3.55
N LEU A 264 0.03 13.21 -3.79
CA LEU A 264 0.40 14.10 -4.89
C LEU A 264 1.53 13.50 -5.70
N SER A 265 1.36 13.51 -7.02
CA SER A 265 2.31 13.00 -8.00
C SER A 265 3.05 14.13 -8.70
N SER A 266 4.35 13.96 -8.92
CA SER A 266 5.14 14.82 -9.80
C SER A 266 4.77 14.60 -11.27
N TYR A 267 5.09 15.59 -12.12
CA TYR A 267 5.08 15.39 -13.58
C TYR A 267 6.43 14.91 -14.09
N SER A 268 7.50 15.21 -13.35
CA SER A 268 8.88 14.81 -13.62
C SER A 268 9.34 13.61 -12.76
N ASN A 269 10.58 13.16 -12.94
CA ASN A 269 11.22 12.14 -12.10
C ASN A 269 11.85 12.71 -10.82
N GLU A 270 11.57 13.97 -10.49
CA GLU A 270 12.12 14.68 -9.34
C GLU A 270 10.99 15.32 -8.54
N LEU A 271 11.17 15.38 -7.21
CA LEU A 271 10.16 15.93 -6.33
C LEU A 271 10.81 16.54 -5.08
N LEU A 272 10.43 17.77 -4.74
CA LEU A 272 10.84 18.43 -3.50
C LEU A 272 9.64 18.52 -2.58
N VAL A 273 9.77 17.98 -1.38
CA VAL A 273 8.74 18.07 -0.34
C VAL A 273 9.29 18.89 0.81
N ARG A 274 8.55 19.93 1.19
CA ARG A 274 8.83 20.72 2.39
C ARG A 274 7.66 20.61 3.36
N LEU A 275 7.97 20.23 4.59
CA LEU A 275 7.02 20.11 5.69
C LEU A 275 7.36 21.13 6.75
N CYS A 276 6.38 21.93 7.12
CA CYS A 276 6.48 22.93 8.16
C CYS A 276 5.41 22.68 9.22
N HIS A 277 5.78 22.90 10.48
CA HIS A 277 4.85 22.94 11.60
C HIS A 277 4.61 24.38 11.99
N SER A 278 3.35 24.73 12.24
CA SER A 278 2.94 26.09 12.61
C SER A 278 1.98 26.05 13.78
N CYS A 279 1.95 27.13 14.55
CA CYS A 279 1.04 27.29 15.68
C CYS A 279 0.53 28.72 15.73
N ASP A 280 -0.77 28.88 15.96
CA ASP A 280 -1.42 30.20 15.96
C ASP A 280 -0.91 31.12 17.09
N ASN A 281 -0.36 30.56 18.18
CA ASN A 281 0.23 31.33 19.27
C ASN A 281 1.49 30.66 19.84
N VAL A 282 2.66 31.00 19.29
CA VAL A 282 3.98 30.43 19.63
C VAL A 282 4.33 30.50 21.14
N ARG A 283 3.69 31.37 21.92
CA ARG A 283 3.91 31.47 23.38
C ARG A 283 3.12 30.44 24.20
N SER A 284 2.16 29.75 23.59
CA SER A 284 1.40 28.68 24.24
C SER A 284 2.29 27.46 24.45
N ARG A 285 2.30 26.90 25.67
CA ARG A 285 3.00 25.63 25.97
C ARG A 285 2.55 24.47 25.07
N ALA A 286 1.32 24.54 24.55
CA ALA A 286 0.81 23.56 23.61
C ALA A 286 1.59 23.50 22.29
N CYS A 287 2.16 24.63 21.83
CA CYS A 287 2.95 24.69 20.59
C CYS A 287 4.34 24.05 20.70
N TRP A 288 4.72 23.62 21.90
CA TRP A 288 6.00 22.97 22.20
C TRP A 288 5.83 21.52 22.64
N ASN A 289 4.58 21.01 22.65
CA ASN A 289 4.29 19.64 23.07
C ASN A 289 4.43 18.68 21.87
N GLN A 290 5.35 17.72 21.98
CA GLN A 290 6.01 17.03 20.85
C GLN A 290 5.27 15.80 20.31
N SER A 291 3.94 15.73 20.44
CA SER A 291 3.18 14.57 19.96
C SER A 291 2.85 14.64 18.46
N ASP A 292 2.86 15.85 17.89
CA ASP A 292 2.50 16.10 16.50
C ASP A 292 3.43 15.33 15.54
N ARG A 293 2.85 14.67 14.54
CA ARG A 293 3.63 13.93 13.54
C ARG A 293 2.90 13.76 12.22
N ILE A 294 3.67 13.69 11.15
CA ILE A 294 3.23 13.21 9.84
C ILE A 294 4.00 11.93 9.53
N GLN A 295 3.29 10.91 9.06
CA GLN A 295 3.88 9.74 8.44
C GLN A 295 3.52 9.77 6.96
N LEU A 296 4.52 9.65 6.10
CA LEU A 296 4.37 9.67 4.66
C LEU A 296 5.30 8.65 4.02
N TYR A 297 5.02 8.30 2.78
CA TYR A 297 5.93 7.52 1.96
C TYR A 297 5.96 8.06 0.53
N VAL A 298 7.09 7.84 -0.14
CA VAL A 298 7.29 8.22 -1.53
C VAL A 298 7.48 6.95 -2.34
N VAL A 299 6.73 6.82 -3.44
CA VAL A 299 6.81 5.70 -4.39
C VAL A 299 7.23 6.19 -5.76
N ASN A 300 7.71 5.23 -6.56
CA ASN A 300 7.97 5.44 -7.97
C ASN A 300 6.80 4.91 -8.82
N ASP A 301 6.35 5.74 -9.74
CA ASP A 301 5.20 5.51 -10.60
C ASP A 301 5.68 5.36 -12.04
N ILE A 302 5.25 4.26 -12.66
CA ILE A 302 5.49 3.95 -14.07
C ILE A 302 4.21 4.28 -14.86
#